data_AF-A0A0S3SF95-F1
#
_entry.id   AF-A0A0S3SF95-F1
#
_cell.length_a   1.000
_cell.length_b   1.000
_cell.length_c   1.000
_cell.angle_alpha   90.00
_cell.angle_beta   90.00
_cell.angle_gamma   90.00
#
_symmetry.space_group_name_H-M   'P 1'
#
loop_
_entity.id
_entity.type
_entity.pdbx_description
1 polymer ?
#
loop_
_entity_poly.entity_id
_entity_poly.type
_entity_poly.pdbx_seq_one_letter_code
_entity_poly.pdbx_strand_id
1 'polypeptide(L)'
;MDEIAPDATPFPHRKGNMFKLQYSVNWVDPSVEADRNYTKQAKKLFNVMTPYVSKNPRGAFFCYRDIDTGLNTFGKNSYKEGQI
;
A
#
# COMPACT_ATOMS: atom_id res chain seq x y z
N MET A 1 6.21 5.26 17.57
CA MET A 1 4.76 4.95 17.62
C MET A 1 4.54 3.85 18.66
N ASP A 2 5.00 4.05 19.90
CA ASP A 2 5.39 2.93 20.76
C ASP A 2 4.56 2.82 22.05
N GLU A 3 3.71 3.81 22.32
CA GLU A 3 2.87 3.89 23.53
C GLU A 3 1.56 3.11 23.41
N ILE A 4 1.13 2.79 22.17
CA ILE A 4 -0.14 2.12 21.89
C ILE A 4 0.16 0.72 21.36
N ALA A 5 -0.48 -0.30 21.95
CA ALA A 5 -0.35 -1.69 21.52
C ALA A 5 -0.87 -1.87 20.07
N PRO A 6 -0.24 -2.74 19.24
CA PRO A 6 -0.65 -2.98 17.85
C PRO A 6 -2.11 -3.40 17.66
N ASP A 7 -2.71 -4.04 18.65
CA ASP A 7 -4.06 -4.59 18.65
C ASP A 7 -5.08 -3.70 19.38
N ALA A 8 -4.66 -2.59 19.99
CA ALA A 8 -5.56 -1.65 20.66
C ALA A 8 -6.59 -1.01 19.72
N THR A 9 -6.31 -1.02 18.40
CA THR A 9 -7.18 -0.52 17.33
C THR A 9 -6.89 -1.31 16.04
N PRO A 10 -7.76 -1.26 15.01
CA PRO A 10 -7.48 -1.88 13.71
C PRO A 10 -6.26 -1.36 12.94
N PHE A 11 -5.54 -0.35 13.44
CA PHE A 11 -4.29 0.15 12.85
C PHE A 11 -3.06 -0.47 13.55
N PRO A 12 -2.40 -1.48 12.94
CA PRO A 12 -1.39 -2.30 13.61
C PRO A 12 0.03 -1.73 13.55
N HIS A 13 0.26 -0.71 12.71
CA HIS A 13 1.61 -0.17 12.48
C HIS A 13 2.06 0.73 13.65
N ARG A 14 2.51 0.08 14.74
CA ARG A 14 2.94 0.71 16.00
C ARG A 14 4.44 0.50 16.23
N LYS A 15 4.84 0.12 17.44
CA LYS A 15 6.22 -0.14 17.86
C LYS A 15 6.99 -0.96 16.82
N GLY A 16 8.22 -0.53 16.51
CA GLY A 16 9.07 -1.13 15.48
C GLY A 16 8.96 -0.49 14.09
N ASN A 17 7.92 0.31 13.84
CA ASN A 17 7.83 1.13 12.62
C ASN A 17 8.44 2.52 12.87
N MET A 18 9.43 2.91 12.06
CA MET A 18 10.09 4.23 12.17
C MET A 18 9.23 5.35 11.56
N PHE A 19 8.75 5.14 10.34
CA PHE A 19 7.92 6.10 9.60
C PHE A 19 7.13 5.37 8.50
N LYS A 20 6.15 6.07 7.93
CA LYS A 20 5.38 5.63 6.76
C LYS A 20 5.82 6.42 5.53
N LEU A 21 5.97 5.76 4.39
CA LEU A 21 6.27 6.40 3.11
C LEU A 21 5.03 6.38 2.21
N GLN A 22 4.84 7.45 1.42
CA GLN A 22 3.85 7.51 0.35
C GLN A 22 4.57 7.76 -0.97
N TYR A 23 4.30 6.93 -1.98
CA TYR A 23 4.72 7.16 -3.35
C TYR A 23 3.54 7.75 -4.09
N SER A 24 3.61 9.04 -4.42
CA SER A 24 2.55 9.73 -5.17
C SER A 24 3.14 10.42 -6.39
N VAL A 25 2.35 10.41 -7.45
CA VAL A 25 2.60 11.14 -8.69
C VAL A 25 1.31 11.88 -9.03
N ASN A 26 1.44 13.13 -9.44
CA ASN A 26 0.33 13.95 -9.90
C ASN A 26 0.75 14.59 -11.21
N TRP A 27 -0.18 14.77 -12.12
CA TRP A 27 0.09 15.37 -13.42
C TRP A 27 -1.14 16.14 -13.93
N VAL A 28 -0.92 17.10 -14.82
CA VAL A 28 -1.99 17.94 -15.40
C VAL A 28 -2.43 17.42 -16.77
N ASP A 29 -1.52 16.81 -17.52
CA ASP A 29 -1.79 16.30 -18.87
C ASP A 29 -2.83 15.16 -18.84
N PRO A 30 -4.02 15.33 -19.44
CA PRO A 30 -5.06 14.32 -19.40
C PRO A 30 -4.82 13.14 -20.39
N SER A 31 -3.70 13.13 -21.12
CA SER A 31 -3.38 12.08 -22.08
C SER A 31 -3.23 10.70 -21.42
N VAL A 32 -3.62 9.66 -22.16
CA VAL A 32 -3.45 8.27 -21.72
C VAL A 32 -1.96 7.92 -21.61
N GLU A 33 -1.13 8.56 -22.42
CA GLU A 33 0.32 8.44 -22.41
C GLU A 33 0.91 8.97 -21.10
N ALA A 34 0.45 10.14 -20.63
CA ALA A 34 0.84 10.69 -19.34
C ALA A 34 0.43 9.76 -18.20
N ASP A 35 -0.83 9.33 -18.16
CA ASP A 35 -1.34 8.39 -17.14
C ASP A 35 -0.49 7.12 -17.06
N ARG A 36 -0.25 6.46 -18.20
CA ARG A 36 0.59 5.26 -18.26
C ARG A 36 2.02 5.52 -17.79
N ASN A 37 2.61 6.65 -18.19
CA ASN A 37 3.98 6.98 -17.84
C ASN A 37 4.14 7.24 -16.33
N TYR A 38 3.32 8.11 -15.75
CA TYR A 38 3.41 8.44 -14.33
C TYR A 38 3.06 7.24 -13.44
N THR A 39 2.02 6.48 -13.79
CA THR A 39 1.70 5.23 -13.09
C THR A 39 2.87 4.24 -13.14
N LYS A 40 3.53 4.09 -14.29
CA LYS A 40 4.73 3.24 -14.42
C LYS A 40 5.89 3.72 -13.55
N GLN A 41 6.08 5.02 -13.41
CA GLN A 41 7.13 5.58 -12.54
C GLN A 41 6.86 5.30 -11.06
N ALA A 42 5.62 5.47 -10.59
CA ALA A 42 5.22 5.12 -9.23
C ALA A 42 5.46 3.63 -8.93
N LYS A 43 5.05 2.75 -9.85
CA LYS A 43 5.30 1.29 -9.74
C LYS A 43 6.79 0.95 -9.74
N LYS A 44 7.60 1.62 -10.57
CA LYS A 44 9.05 1.43 -10.58
C LYS A 44 9.67 1.81 -9.23
N LEU A 45 9.27 2.95 -8.65
CA LEU A 45 9.77 3.37 -7.34
C LEU A 45 9.34 2.40 -6.24
N PHE A 46 8.09 1.94 -6.24
CA PHE A 46 7.61 0.91 -5.32
C PHE A 46 8.47 -0.37 -5.40
N ASN A 47 8.81 -0.82 -6.61
CA ASN A 47 9.64 -2.01 -6.83
C ASN A 47 11.08 -1.81 -6.34
N VAL A 48 11.70 -0.66 -6.64
CA VAL A 48 13.06 -0.32 -6.18
C VAL A 48 13.14 -0.29 -4.65
N MET A 49 12.07 0.13 -3.97
CA MET A 49 12.04 0.22 -2.50
C MET A 49 11.84 -1.12 -1.79
N THR A 50 11.54 -2.20 -2.51
CA THR A 50 11.23 -3.53 -1.94
C THR A 50 12.24 -4.03 -0.89
N PRO A 51 13.57 -3.95 -1.07
CA PRO A 51 14.51 -4.47 -0.06
C PRO A 51 14.66 -3.58 1.18
N TYR A 52 14.15 -2.34 1.15
CA TYR A 52 14.37 -1.33 2.19
C TYR A 52 13.15 -1.09 3.09
N VAL A 53 11.99 -1.68 2.77
CA VAL A 53 10.75 -1.51 3.52
C VAL A 53 10.37 -2.80 4.26
N SER A 54 9.25 -2.77 4.98
CA SER A 54 8.73 -3.95 5.67
C SER A 54 8.53 -5.13 4.70
N LYS A 55 8.73 -6.34 5.20
CA LYS A 55 8.61 -7.60 4.47
C LYS A 55 7.94 -8.65 5.35
N ASN A 56 7.22 -9.57 4.71
CA ASN A 56 6.52 -10.69 5.34
C ASN A 56 5.52 -10.28 6.46
N PRO A 57 4.48 -9.47 6.16
CA PRO A 57 4.11 -8.91 4.86
C PRO A 57 4.74 -7.53 4.59
N ARG A 58 4.66 -7.07 3.33
CA ARG A 58 4.96 -5.68 3.00
C ARG A 58 3.77 -4.81 3.42
N GLY A 59 3.92 -4.11 4.54
CA GLY A 59 2.83 -3.37 5.17
C GLY A 59 2.30 -2.23 4.30
N ALA A 60 0.97 -2.09 4.26
CA ALA A 60 0.26 -1.01 3.59
C ALA A 60 -0.65 -0.26 4.57
N PHE A 61 -1.04 0.97 4.22
CA PHE A 61 -1.95 1.78 5.04
C PHE A 61 -3.34 1.83 4.41
N PHE A 62 -4.36 1.36 5.14
CA PHE A 62 -5.73 1.24 4.63
C PHE A 62 -6.29 2.50 3.98
N CYS A 63 -6.02 3.70 4.53
CA CYS A 63 -6.53 4.95 3.96
C CYS A 63 -5.83 5.36 2.66
N TYR A 64 -4.69 4.75 2.31
CA TYR A 64 -4.03 4.89 1.01
C TYR A 64 -4.34 3.64 0.19
N ARG A 65 -5.56 3.61 -0.34
CA ARG A 65 -6.09 2.47 -1.10
C ARG A 65 -5.20 2.20 -2.31
N ASP A 66 -4.73 0.97 -2.42
CA ASP A 66 -3.92 0.50 -3.53
C ASP A 66 -4.55 -0.80 -4.09
N ILE A 67 -5.12 -0.73 -5.28
CA ILE A 67 -5.77 -1.86 -5.94
C ILE A 67 -4.76 -2.89 -6.46
N ASP A 68 -3.48 -2.54 -6.59
CA ASP A 68 -2.42 -3.47 -6.99
C ASP A 68 -2.05 -4.44 -5.85
N THR A 69 -2.48 -4.17 -4.60
CA THR A 69 -2.28 -5.08 -3.45
C THR A 69 -3.22 -6.29 -3.45
N GLY A 70 -4.20 -6.31 -4.35
CA GLY A 70 -5.18 -7.38 -4.49
C GLY A 70 -6.60 -6.86 -4.46
N LEU A 71 -7.47 -7.56 -5.19
CA LEU A 71 -8.91 -7.33 -5.21
C LEU A 71 -9.59 -8.64 -4.85
N ASN A 72 -10.67 -8.57 -4.06
CA ASN A 72 -11.53 -9.72 -3.87
C ASN A 72 -12.47 -9.87 -5.07
N THR A 73 -13.09 -11.04 -5.17
CA THR A 73 -14.07 -11.38 -6.22
C THR A 73 -15.47 -10.88 -5.91
N PHE A 74 -15.67 -10.26 -4.74
CA PHE A 74 -16.97 -9.89 -4.17
C PHE A 74 -17.98 -11.05 -4.06
N GLY A 75 -17.49 -12.30 -4.15
CA GLY A 75 -18.31 -13.51 -3.99
C GLY A 75 -18.46 -13.95 -2.53
N LYS A 76 -19.07 -15.13 -2.34
CA LYS A 76 -19.27 -15.75 -1.01
C LYS A 76 -17.96 -15.97 -0.23
N ASN A 77 -16.83 -16.07 -0.94
CA ASN A 77 -15.50 -16.33 -0.35
C ASN A 77 -14.67 -15.07 -0.11
N SER A 78 -15.21 -13.87 -0.35
CA SER A 78 -14.48 -12.59 -0.28
C SER A 78 -13.77 -12.33 1.06
N TYR A 79 -14.33 -12.80 2.19
CA TYR A 79 -13.66 -12.71 3.49
C TYR A 79 -12.34 -13.49 3.52
N LYS A 80 -12.34 -14.73 3.00
CA LYS A 80 -11.14 -15.57 2.96
C LYS A 80 -10.09 -15.02 1.99
N GLU A 81 -10.54 -14.40 0.90
CA GLU A 81 -9.67 -13.75 -0.08
C GLU A 81 -8.97 -12.51 0.49
N GLY A 82 -9.62 -11.79 1.41
CA GLY A 82 -9.07 -10.58 2.04
C GLY A 82 -8.31 -10.85 3.35
N GLN A 83 -8.19 -12.11 3.79
CA GLN A 83 -7.46 -12.47 5.00
C GLN A 83 -5.95 -12.46 4.70
N ILE A 84 -5.17 -11.72 5.52
CA ILE A 84 -3.71 -11.62 5.44
C ILE A 84 -3.09 -12.33 6.64
#